data_AF-A0A522SFW6-F1
#
_entry.id   AF-A0A522SFW6-F1
#
_cell.length_a   1.000
_cell.length_b   1.000
_cell.length_c   1.000
_cell.angle_alpha   90.00
_cell.angle_beta   90.00
_cell.angle_gamma   90.00
#
_symmetry.space_group_name_H-M   'P 1'
#
loop_
_entity.id
_entity.type
_entity.pdbx_description
1 polymer ?
#
loop_
_entity_poly.entity_id
_entity_poly.type
_entity_poly.pdbx_seq_one_letter_code
_entity_poly.pdbx_strand_id
1 'polypeptide(L)' 'MRPIPGTRALRTLAAAGRHLNFTRAADELGLTPAAVSY' A
#
# COMPACT_ATOMS: atom_id res chain seq x y z
N MET A 1 -23.47 3.35 4.24
CA MET A 1 -22.54 2.20 4.03
C MET A 1 -21.12 2.68 4.31
N ARG A 2 -20.40 2.08 5.26
CA ARG A 2 -18.96 2.35 5.45
C ARG A 2 -18.21 1.62 4.33
N PRO A 3 -17.43 2.30 3.47
CA PRO A 3 -16.61 1.63 2.49
C PRO A 3 -15.61 0.75 3.25
N ILE A 4 -15.75 -0.56 3.09
CA ILE A 4 -14.74 -1.51 3.55
C ILE A 4 -13.57 -1.33 2.59
N PRO A 5 -12.37 -0.95 3.05
CA PRO A 5 -11.24 -0.77 2.16
C PRO A 5 -11.07 -2.07 1.35
N GLY A 6 -10.97 -1.92 0.03
CA GLY A 6 -10.67 -3.06 -0.84
C GLY A 6 -9.39 -3.74 -0.36
N THR A 7 -9.23 -5.04 -0.61
CA THR A 7 -8.05 -5.84 -0.20
C THR A 7 -6.70 -5.25 -0.63
N ARG A 8 -6.69 -4.22 -1.46
CA ARG A 8 -5.53 -3.39 -1.81
C ARG A 8 -4.89 -2.73 -0.59
N ALA A 9 -5.65 -2.18 0.36
CA ALA A 9 -5.10 -1.51 1.55
C ALA A 9 -4.32 -2.48 2.45
N LEU A 10 -4.79 -3.72 2.56
CA LEU A 10 -4.09 -4.78 3.29
C LEU A 10 -2.81 -5.22 2.57
N ARG A 11 -2.83 -5.24 1.23
CA ARG A 11 -1.65 -5.56 0.41
C ARG A 11 -0.59 -4.47 0.50
N THR A 12 -0.96 -3.19 0.45
CA THR A 12 -0.03 -2.07 0.66
C THR A 12 0.56 -2.10 2.06
N LEU A 13 -0.23 -2.33 3.11
CA LEU A 13 0.28 -2.46 4.47
C LEU A 13 1.29 -3.62 4.61
N ALA A 14 0.97 -4.79 4.05
CA ALA A 14 1.86 -5.95 4.10
C ALA A 14 3.18 -5.71 3.34
N ALA A 15 3.13 -5.06 2.17
CA ALA A 15 4.33 -4.70 1.41
C ALA A 15 5.18 -3.64 2.14
N ALA A 16 4.53 -2.61 2.69
CA ALA A 16 5.21 -1.58 3.49
C ALA A 16 5.91 -2.18 4.73
N GLY A 17 5.27 -3.14 5.41
CA GLY A 17 5.87 -3.86 6.53
C GLY A 17 7.08 -4.72 6.15
N ARG A 18 7.09 -5.34 4.97
CA ARG A 18 8.25 -6.12 4.46
C ARG A 18 9.45 -5.23 4.13
N HIS A 19 9.20 -4.07 3.53
CA HIS A 19 10.27 -3.18 3.04
C HIS A 19 10.69 -2.11 4.03
N LEU A 20 9.86 -1.84 5.05
CA LEU A 20 9.97 -0.69 5.96
C LEU A 20 10.15 0.64 5.20
N ASN A 21 9.66 0.69 3.95
CA ASN A 21 9.87 1.79 3.01
C ASN A 21 8.69 1.86 2.03
N PHE A 22 7.99 3.00 2.04
CA PHE A 22 6.81 3.23 1.20
C PHE A 22 7.12 3.32 -0.29
N THR A 23 8.30 3.81 -0.67
CA THR A 23 8.74 3.86 -2.07
C THR A 23 8.94 2.46 -2.63
N ARG A 24 9.63 1.57 -1.90
CA ARG A 24 9.81 0.18 -2.34
C ARG A 24 8.50 -0.61 -2.37
N ALA A 25 7.62 -0.36 -1.40
CA ALA A 25 6.28 -0.97 -1.40
C ALA A 25 5.43 -0.47 -2.59
N ALA A 26 5.59 0.79 -2.99
CA ALA A 26 4.93 1.35 -4.17
C ALA A 26 5.45 0.69 -5.46
N ASP A 27 6.76 0.54 -5.60
CA ASP A 27 7.38 -0.15 -6.74
C ASP A 27 6.91 -1.60 -6.87
N GLU A 28 6.84 -2.36 -5.76
CA GLU A 28 6.33 -3.74 -5.76
C GLU A 28 4.87 -3.84 -6.24
N LEU A 29 4.06 -2.82 -5.94
CA LEU A 29 2.63 -2.81 -6.22
C LEU A 29 2.26 -2.05 -7.50
N GLY A 30 3.23 -1.48 -8.22
CA GLY A 30 3.01 -0.63 -9.39
C GLY A 30 2.21 0.63 -9.05
N LEU A 31 2.41 1.18 -7.85
CA LEU A 31 1.72 2.37 -7.35
C LEU A 31 2.67 3.57 -7.29
N THR A 32 2.08 4.76 -7.18
CA THR A 32 2.85 5.94 -6.78
C THR A 32 3.06 5.93 -5.27
N PRO A 33 4.18 6.47 -4.75
CA PRO A 33 4.40 6.58 -3.30
C PRO A 33 3.25 7.28 -2.56
N ALA A 34 2.64 8.29 -3.19
CA ALA A 34 1.47 8.98 -2.65
C ALA A 34 0.26 8.05 -2.47
N ALA A 35 0.04 7.10 -3.38
CA ALA A 35 -1.06 6.14 -3.29
C ALA A 35 -0.88 5.08 -2.19
N VAL A 36 0.34 4.90 -1.67
CA VAL A 36 0.61 4.00 -0.54
C VAL A 36 0.49 4.73 0.80
N SER A 37 0.61 6.06 0.80
CA SER A 37 0.57 6.92 1.99
C SER A 37 -0.81 7.53 2.30
N TYR A 38 -1.80 7.32 1.43
CA TYR A 38 -3.18 7.81 1.60
C TYR A 38 -4.05 6.78 2.32
#